data_AF-I3CJB4-F1
#
_entry.id   AF-I3CJB4-F1
#
_cell.length_a   1.000
_cell.length_b   1.000
_cell.length_c   1.000
_cell.angle_alpha   90.00
_cell.angle_beta   90.00
_cell.angle_gamma   90.00
#
_symmetry.space_group_name_H-M   'P 1'
#
loop_
_entity.id
_entity.type
_entity.pdbx_description
1 polymer ?
#
loop_
_entity_poly.entity_id
_entity_poly.type
_entity_poly.pdbx_seq_one_letter_code
_entity_poly.pdbx_strand_id
1 'polypeptide(L)'
;MIKQRGFTLLEAIVALVLIATTGLALFSWINTNLFSLYRVQQVQQQHEAVRNALALISTINPLVRPEGREPLGQYQVAWTSNAIEPPRDGINRVGSIGLYQVALFEMTVQIYQAEELLTTFNCRQIGAIQVRDPATDL
;
A
#
# COMPACT_ATOMS: atom_id res chain seq x y z
N MET A 1 -58.03 -4.20 43.60
CA MET A 1 -57.07 -3.85 44.68
C MET A 1 -55.66 -4.00 44.12
N ILE A 2 -55.00 -2.89 43.77
CA ILE A 2 -53.70 -2.91 43.08
C ILE A 2 -52.61 -3.01 44.15
N LYS A 3 -51.87 -4.13 44.17
CA LYS A 3 -50.74 -4.34 45.08
C LYS A 3 -49.56 -3.51 44.58
N GLN A 4 -49.36 -2.31 45.14
CA GLN A 4 -48.09 -1.58 44.99
C GLN A 4 -47.03 -2.31 45.83
N ARG A 5 -46.15 -3.07 45.16
CA ARG A 5 -44.94 -3.62 45.77
C ARG A 5 -43.92 -2.49 45.84
N GLY A 6 -43.55 -2.09 47.06
CA GLY A 6 -42.56 -1.05 47.28
C GLY A 6 -41.20 -1.47 46.73
N PHE A 7 -40.60 -0.58 45.96
CA PHE A 7 -39.22 -0.65 45.48
C PHE A 7 -38.30 -0.95 46.68
N THR A 8 -37.77 -2.16 46.78
CA THR A 8 -36.95 -2.52 47.95
C THR A 8 -35.54 -1.96 47.78
N LEU A 9 -34.86 -1.66 48.89
CA LEU A 9 -33.48 -1.17 48.88
C LEU A 9 -32.54 -2.13 48.10
N LEU A 10 -32.80 -3.44 48.21
CA LEU A 10 -32.07 -4.48 47.48
C LEU A 10 -32.26 -4.33 45.96
N GLU A 11 -33.48 -4.07 45.51
CA GLU A 11 -33.83 -3.92 44.10
C GLU A 11 -33.16 -2.69 43.47
N ALA A 12 -33.06 -1.59 44.23
CA ALA A 12 -32.33 -0.39 43.81
C ALA A 12 -30.82 -0.66 43.64
N ILE A 13 -30.22 -1.43 44.55
CA ILE A 13 -28.80 -1.81 44.45
C ILE A 13 -28.57 -2.74 43.26
N VAL A 14 -29.45 -3.72 43.05
CA VAL A 14 -29.38 -4.63 41.90
C VAL A 14 -29.51 -3.85 40.59
N ALA A 15 -30.47 -2.93 40.48
CA ALA A 15 -30.63 -2.09 39.31
C ALA A 15 -29.37 -1.24 39.04
N LEU A 16 -28.79 -0.64 40.08
CA LEU A 16 -27.55 0.13 39.95
C LEU A 16 -26.39 -0.74 39.45
N VAL A 17 -26.24 -1.95 39.98
CA VAL A 17 -25.20 -2.89 39.54
C VAL A 17 -25.42 -3.32 38.09
N LEU A 18 -26.66 -3.60 37.68
CA LEU A 18 -26.98 -3.95 36.30
C LEU A 18 -26.68 -2.80 35.33
N ILE A 19 -27.04 -1.58 35.70
CA ILE A 19 -26.74 -0.38 34.90
C ILE A 19 -25.23 -0.18 34.81
N ALA A 20 -24.51 -0.28 35.93
CA ALA A 20 -23.07 -0.09 35.97
C ALA A 20 -22.34 -1.13 35.12
N THR A 21 -22.67 -2.42 35.28
CA THR A 21 -22.04 -3.52 34.51
C THR A 21 -22.37 -3.44 33.03
N THR A 22 -23.61 -3.09 32.68
CA THR A 22 -24.02 -2.89 31.28
C THR A 22 -23.32 -1.67 30.67
N GLY A 23 -23.20 -0.58 31.41
CA GLY A 23 -22.45 0.62 31.00
C GLY A 23 -20.98 0.30 30.75
N LEU A 24 -20.33 -0.45 31.63
CA LEU A 24 -18.94 -0.90 31.46
C LEU A 24 -18.77 -1.80 30.23
N ALA A 25 -19.70 -2.74 30.01
CA ALA A 25 -19.68 -3.61 28.83
C ALA A 25 -19.85 -2.82 27.53
N LEU A 26 -20.78 -1.87 27.47
CA LEU A 26 -20.99 -0.98 26.33
C LEU A 26 -19.76 -0.11 26.07
N PHE A 27 -19.16 0.45 27.11
CA PHE A 27 -17.96 1.27 26.97
C PHE A 27 -16.78 0.46 26.42
N SER A 28 -16.57 -0.76 26.94
CA SER A 28 -15.55 -1.68 26.43
C SER A 28 -15.78 -2.04 24.95
N TRP A 29 -17.03 -2.29 24.58
CA TRP A 29 -17.41 -2.55 23.19
C TRP A 29 -17.12 -1.35 22.29
N ILE A 30 -17.49 -0.13 22.69
CA ILE A 30 -17.20 1.09 21.93
C ILE A 30 -15.69 1.25 21.69
N ASN A 31 -14.88 1.11 22.76
CA ASN A 31 -13.44 1.22 22.63
C ASN A 31 -12.87 0.18 21.64
N THR A 32 -13.33 -1.06 21.73
CA THR A 32 -12.90 -2.14 20.82
C THR A 32 -13.22 -1.81 19.35
N ASN A 33 -14.39 -1.24 19.08
CA ASN A 33 -14.76 -0.81 17.73
C ASN A 33 -13.88 0.36 17.25
N LEU A 34 -13.63 1.35 18.10
CA LEU A 34 -12.77 2.48 17.75
C LEU A 34 -11.34 2.02 17.41
N PHE A 35 -10.74 1.14 18.21
CA PHE A 35 -9.43 0.57 17.91
C PHE A 35 -9.41 -0.19 16.58
N SER A 36 -10.48 -0.95 16.31
CA SER A 36 -10.61 -1.68 15.04
C SER A 36 -10.69 -0.73 13.85
N LEU A 37 -11.45 0.36 13.98
CA LEU A 37 -11.56 1.39 12.93
C LEU A 37 -10.22 2.07 12.67
N TYR A 38 -9.48 2.45 13.71
CA TYR A 38 -8.15 3.05 13.54
C TYR A 38 -7.19 2.11 12.79
N ARG A 39 -7.21 0.82 13.12
CA ARG A 39 -6.38 -0.17 12.43
C ARG A 39 -6.76 -0.32 10.96
N VAL A 40 -8.05 -0.33 10.64
CA VAL A 40 -8.53 -0.37 9.25
C VAL A 40 -8.09 0.87 8.48
N GLN A 41 -8.19 2.06 9.08
CA GLN A 41 -7.74 3.30 8.45
C GLN A 41 -6.24 3.29 8.15
N GLN A 42 -5.41 2.81 9.08
CA GLN A 42 -3.96 2.69 8.86
C GLN A 42 -3.62 1.75 7.70
N VAL A 43 -4.28 0.58 7.64
CA VAL A 43 -4.09 -0.39 6.56
C VAL A 43 -4.55 0.20 5.22
N GLN A 44 -5.67 0.90 5.19
CA GLN A 44 -6.19 1.55 3.99
C GLN A 44 -5.21 2.61 3.45
N GLN A 45 -4.67 3.47 4.31
CA GLN A 45 -3.69 4.48 3.93
C GLN A 45 -2.42 3.84 3.35
N GLN A 46 -1.93 2.75 3.95
CA GLN A 46 -0.78 2.03 3.44
C GLN A 46 -1.05 1.42 2.04
N HIS A 47 -2.23 0.84 1.83
CA HIS A 47 -2.62 0.29 0.52
C HIS A 47 -2.74 1.37 -0.56
N GLU A 48 -3.29 2.53 -0.24
CA GLU A 48 -3.37 3.66 -1.17
C GLU A 48 -1.99 4.18 -1.54
N ALA A 49 -1.08 4.31 -0.57
CA ALA A 49 0.31 4.69 -0.81
C ALA A 49 1.02 3.72 -1.77
N VAL A 50 0.88 2.40 -1.54
CA VAL A 50 1.45 1.37 -2.42
C VAL A 50 0.86 1.43 -3.83
N ARG A 51 -0.45 1.58 -3.97
CA ARG A 51 -1.10 1.69 -5.28
C ARG A 51 -0.60 2.90 -6.07
N ASN A 52 -0.50 4.06 -5.43
CA ASN A 52 -0.02 5.28 -6.07
C ASN A 52 1.47 5.17 -6.42
N ALA A 53 2.29 4.60 -5.53
CA ALA A 53 3.70 4.36 -5.81
C ALA A 53 3.88 3.39 -6.98
N LEU A 54 3.09 2.33 -7.06
CA LEU A 54 3.14 1.39 -8.19
C LEU A 54 2.79 2.09 -9.51
N ALA A 55 1.81 3.00 -9.51
CA ALA A 55 1.48 3.80 -10.69
C ALA A 55 2.67 4.69 -11.12
N LEU A 56 3.33 5.36 -10.18
CA LEU A 56 4.55 6.13 -10.46
C LEU A 56 5.65 5.24 -11.03
N ILE A 57 6.00 4.16 -10.35
CA ILE A 57 7.06 3.22 -10.74
C ILE A 57 6.79 2.66 -12.14
N SER A 58 5.53 2.36 -12.48
CA SER A 58 5.16 1.85 -13.82
C SER A 58 5.52 2.77 -14.99
N THR A 59 5.76 4.07 -14.72
CA THR A 59 6.19 5.06 -15.73
C THR A 59 7.70 5.16 -15.88
N ILE A 60 8.46 4.58 -14.95
CA ILE A 60 9.91 4.66 -14.89
C ILE A 60 10.51 3.54 -15.73
N ASN A 61 11.48 3.87 -16.58
CA ASN A 61 12.23 2.87 -17.31
C ASN A 61 13.44 2.42 -16.47
N PRO A 62 13.44 1.22 -15.86
CA PRO A 62 14.51 0.79 -14.95
C PRO A 62 15.86 0.63 -15.64
N LEU A 63 15.88 0.44 -16.96
CA LEU A 63 17.12 0.36 -17.73
C LEU A 63 17.79 1.72 -17.89
N VAL A 64 17.00 2.81 -17.90
CA VAL A 64 17.50 4.19 -18.05
C VAL A 64 17.69 4.86 -16.69
N ARG A 65 16.77 4.63 -15.75
CA ARG A 65 16.77 5.20 -14.39
C ARG A 65 16.73 4.07 -13.36
N PRO A 66 17.87 3.40 -13.11
CA PRO A 66 17.91 2.22 -12.26
C PRO A 66 17.69 2.54 -10.79
N GLU A 67 17.98 3.77 -10.38
CA GLU A 67 17.74 4.28 -9.04
C GLU A 67 17.18 5.69 -9.10
N GLY A 68 16.51 6.08 -8.03
CA GLY A 68 16.01 7.45 -7.90
C GLY A 68 15.10 7.65 -6.72
N ARG A 69 14.68 8.90 -6.57
CA ARG A 69 13.78 9.33 -5.53
C ARG A 69 12.86 10.43 -6.07
N GLU A 70 11.55 10.27 -5.91
CA GLU A 70 10.56 11.23 -6.38
C GLU A 70 9.45 11.47 -5.34
N PRO A 71 8.95 12.72 -5.23
CA PRO A 71 7.83 13.03 -4.38
C PRO A 71 6.50 12.53 -4.96
N LEU A 72 5.61 12.06 -4.10
CA LEU A 72 4.27 11.60 -4.45
C LEU A 72 3.27 12.07 -3.38
N GLY A 73 2.76 13.29 -3.55
CA GLY A 73 1.90 13.93 -2.56
C GLY A 73 2.66 14.16 -1.24
N GLN A 74 2.20 13.52 -0.17
CA GLN A 74 2.86 13.56 1.15
C GLN A 74 3.95 12.49 1.35
N TYR A 75 4.15 11.63 0.35
CA TYR A 75 5.12 10.55 0.40
C TYR A 75 6.35 10.88 -0.43
N GLN A 76 7.48 10.28 -0.06
CA GLN A 76 8.67 10.22 -0.88
C GLN A 76 8.90 8.78 -1.31
N VAL A 77 8.95 8.53 -2.61
CA VAL A 77 9.18 7.19 -3.18
C VAL A 77 10.64 7.10 -3.60
N ALA A 78 11.37 6.14 -3.07
CA ALA A 78 12.71 5.79 -3.53
C ALA A 78 12.68 4.40 -4.17
N TRP A 79 13.48 4.19 -5.21
CA TRP A 79 13.61 2.89 -5.82
C TRP A 79 15.04 2.58 -6.21
N THR A 80 15.33 1.29 -6.28
CA THR A 80 16.51 0.72 -6.92
C THR A 80 16.08 -0.46 -7.78
N SER A 81 16.82 -0.73 -8.84
CA SER A 81 16.52 -1.79 -9.79
C SER A 81 17.74 -2.63 -10.08
N ASN A 82 17.52 -3.94 -10.20
CA ASN A 82 18.53 -4.91 -10.59
C ASN A 82 18.03 -5.69 -11.79
N ALA A 83 18.87 -5.80 -12.83
CA ALA A 83 18.54 -6.61 -13.99
C ALA A 83 18.51 -8.09 -13.59
N ILE A 84 17.41 -8.79 -13.89
CA ILE A 84 17.28 -10.24 -13.68
C ILE A 84 18.11 -10.98 -14.73
N GLU A 85 18.12 -10.45 -15.96
CA GLU A 85 18.96 -10.91 -17.07
C GLU A 85 19.57 -9.73 -17.81
N PRO A 86 20.73 -9.92 -18.48
CA PRO A 86 21.30 -8.90 -19.35
C PRO A 86 20.31 -8.47 -20.45
N PRO A 87 20.31 -7.19 -20.87
CA PRO A 87 19.49 -6.72 -21.99
C PRO A 87 19.73 -7.55 -23.24
N ARG A 88 18.64 -7.97 -23.88
CA ARG A 88 18.66 -8.73 -25.14
C ARG A 88 17.97 -7.94 -26.23
N ASP A 89 18.42 -8.16 -27.46
CA ASP A 89 17.75 -7.60 -28.62
C ASP A 89 16.30 -8.10 -28.72
N GLY A 90 15.37 -7.17 -28.84
CA GLY A 90 13.99 -7.50 -29.15
C GLY A 90 13.89 -8.09 -30.55
N ILE A 91 12.93 -8.99 -30.75
CA ILE A 91 12.66 -9.59 -32.07
C ILE A 91 11.38 -8.95 -32.60
N ASN A 92 11.38 -8.54 -33.87
CA ASN A 92 10.20 -8.00 -34.54
C ASN A 92 9.23 -9.14 -34.95
N ARG A 93 8.03 -8.79 -35.45
CA ARG A 93 7.02 -9.79 -35.84
C ARG A 93 7.47 -10.75 -36.96
N VAL A 94 8.51 -10.40 -37.71
CA VAL A 94 9.03 -11.16 -38.85
C VAL A 94 10.25 -12.01 -38.46
N GLY A 95 10.65 -11.99 -37.18
CA GLY A 95 11.78 -12.78 -36.66
C GLY A 95 13.14 -12.11 -36.81
N SER A 96 13.20 -10.87 -37.32
CA SER A 96 14.44 -10.10 -37.42
C SER A 96 14.73 -9.33 -36.13
N ILE A 97 16.00 -8.98 -35.93
CA ILE A 97 16.44 -8.14 -34.82
C ILE A 97 15.72 -6.78 -34.89
N GLY A 98 15.10 -6.39 -33.78
CA GLY A 98 14.34 -5.16 -33.64
C GLY A 98 15.18 -3.96 -33.23
N LEU A 99 14.53 -2.79 -33.15
CA LEU A 99 15.18 -1.52 -32.83
C LEU A 99 15.56 -1.36 -31.35
N TYR A 100 14.99 -2.17 -30.48
CA TYR A 100 15.09 -2.03 -29.02
C TYR A 100 15.82 -3.21 -28.38
N GLN A 101 16.56 -2.92 -27.32
CA GLN A 101 16.97 -3.90 -26.33
C GLN A 101 16.03 -3.83 -25.13
N VAL A 102 15.69 -5.00 -24.59
CA VAL A 102 14.80 -5.14 -23.45
C VAL A 102 15.41 -6.04 -22.38
N ALA A 103 15.15 -5.74 -21.11
CA ALA A 103 15.46 -6.60 -19.98
C ALA A 103 14.35 -6.52 -18.93
N LEU A 104 14.24 -7.58 -18.14
CA LEU A 104 13.38 -7.63 -16.97
C LEU A 104 14.19 -7.22 -15.74
N PHE A 105 13.65 -6.30 -14.95
CA PHE A 105 14.25 -5.79 -13.74
C PHE A 105 13.40 -6.16 -12.53
N GLU A 106 14.06 -6.49 -11.43
CA GLU A 106 13.46 -6.49 -10.11
C GLU A 106 13.73 -5.14 -9.45
N MET A 107 12.66 -4.46 -9.06
CA MET A 107 12.71 -3.15 -8.42
C MET A 107 12.32 -3.26 -6.96
N THR A 108 13.15 -2.72 -6.08
CA THR A 108 12.86 -2.53 -4.67
C THR A 108 12.39 -1.10 -4.48
N VAL A 109 11.16 -0.93 -3.99
CA VAL A 109 10.51 0.37 -3.83
C VAL A 109 10.26 0.63 -2.36
N GLN A 110 10.71 1.78 -1.88
CA GLN A 110 10.57 2.24 -0.52
C GLN A 110 9.71 3.50 -0.49
N ILE A 111 8.68 3.49 0.35
CA ILE A 111 7.79 4.64 0.53
C ILE A 111 8.07 5.24 1.90
N TYR A 112 8.44 6.51 1.91
CA TYR A 112 8.65 7.28 3.13
C TYR A 112 7.52 8.28 3.33
N GLN A 113 7.17 8.53 4.58
CA GLN A 113 6.34 9.66 4.98
C GLN A 113 7.17 10.54 5.90
N ALA A 114 7.41 11.79 5.48
CA ALA A 114 8.51 12.60 6.01
C ALA A 114 9.85 11.85 5.92
N GLU A 115 10.38 11.33 7.02
CA GLU A 115 11.64 10.57 7.10
C GLU A 115 11.44 9.12 7.59
N GLU A 116 10.21 8.73 7.91
CA GLU A 116 9.89 7.38 8.39
C GLU A 116 9.56 6.46 7.20
N LEU A 117 10.18 5.28 7.17
CA LEU A 117 9.86 4.25 6.19
C LEU A 117 8.47 3.67 6.50
N LEU A 118 7.49 4.02 5.67
CA LEU A 118 6.12 3.51 5.80
C LEU A 118 6.01 2.05 5.35
N THR A 119 6.63 1.72 4.21
CA THR A 119 6.63 0.36 3.67
C THR A 119 7.67 0.16 2.58
N THR A 120 7.99 -1.10 2.31
CA THR A 120 8.81 -1.53 1.18
C THR A 120 8.09 -2.63 0.41
N PHE A 121 8.21 -2.62 -0.91
CA PHE A 121 7.71 -3.70 -1.75
C PHE A 121 8.61 -3.92 -2.96
N ASN A 122 8.53 -5.13 -3.52
CA ASN A 122 9.24 -5.47 -4.74
C ASN A 122 8.26 -5.59 -5.90
N CYS A 123 8.68 -5.17 -7.08
CA CYS A 123 7.92 -5.38 -8.30
C CYS A 123 8.84 -5.70 -9.47
N ARG A 124 8.28 -6.26 -10.54
CA ARG A 124 9.01 -6.55 -11.77
C ARG A 124 8.58 -5.59 -12.86
N GLN A 125 9.56 -5.06 -13.58
CA GLN A 125 9.31 -4.10 -14.65
C GLN A 125 10.25 -4.33 -15.83
N ILE A 126 9.72 -4.11 -17.03
CA ILE A 126 10.51 -4.18 -18.25
C ILE A 126 11.17 -2.83 -18.47
N GLY A 127 12.48 -2.85 -18.69
CA GLY A 127 13.22 -1.70 -19.22
C GLY A 127 13.50 -1.89 -20.71
N ALA A 128 13.43 -0.81 -21.48
CA ALA A 128 13.65 -0.84 -22.92
C ALA A 128 14.48 0.36 -23.38
N ILE A 129 15.46 0.16 -24.26
CA ILE A 129 16.20 1.26 -24.89
C ILE A 129 16.32 1.02 -26.38
N GLN A 130 16.15 2.09 -27.17
CA GLN A 130 16.38 2.03 -28.60
C GLN A 130 17.89 2.05 -28.86
N VAL A 131 18.40 1.02 -29.53
CA VAL A 131 19.83 0.87 -29.84
C VAL A 131 20.13 0.97 -31.34
N ARG A 132 19.10 1.02 -32.19
CA ARG A 132 19.23 1.12 -33.65
C ARG A 132 18.37 2.25 -34.22
N ASP A 133 18.90 2.91 -35.24
CA ASP A 133 18.22 3.98 -35.96
C ASP A 133 17.33 3.38 -37.07
N PRO A 134 16.01 3.67 -37.09
CA PRO A 134 15.11 3.20 -38.15
C PRO A 134 15.48 3.71 -39.55
N ALA A 135 16.29 4.77 -39.68
CA ALA A 135 16.64 5.36 -40.98
C ALA A 135 17.79 4.66 -41.72
N THR A 136 18.56 3.79 -41.05
CA THR A 136 19.77 3.16 -41.65
C THR A 136 19.52 1.75 -42.20
N ASP A 137 18.35 1.15 -41.92
CA ASP A 137 18.00 -0.24 -42.25
C ASP A 137 16.79 -0.38 -43.22
N LEU A 138 16.53 0.62 -44.08
CA LEU A 138 15.58 0.54 -45.19
C LEU A 138 16.26 0.41 -46.56
#